data_AF-A0A529FSK6-F1
#
_entry.id   AF-A0A529FSK6-F1
#
_cell.length_a   1.000
_cell.length_b   1.000
_cell.length_c   1.000
_cell.angle_alpha   90.00
_cell.angle_beta   90.00
_cell.angle_gamma   90.00
#
_symmetry.space_group_name_H-M   'P 1'
#
loop_
_entity.id
_entity.type
_entity.pdbx_description
1 polymer ?
#
loop_
_entity_poly.entity_id
_entity_poly.type
_entity_poly.pdbx_seq_one_letter_code
_entity_poly.pdbx_strand_id
1 'polypeptide(L)' 'GKASTSYIQRRLGIGYNRAASIIEKMEKEGIVGPANHAGKREILVPTEEDKF' A
#
# COMPACT_ATOMS: atom_id res chain seq x y z
N GLY A 1 -7.05 -6.82 2.60
CA GLY A 1 -5.57 -6.99 2.63
C GLY A 1 -4.82 -5.83 3.31
N LYS A 2 -3.49 -5.92 3.49
CA LYS A 2 -2.62 -4.83 4.03
C LYS A 2 -1.52 -4.46 3.03
N ALA A 3 -1.19 -3.17 2.93
CA ALA A 3 -0.12 -2.65 2.09
C ALA A 3 1.04 -2.08 2.92
N SER A 4 2.27 -2.13 2.39
CA SER A 4 3.42 -1.43 2.96
C SER A 4 4.41 -1.03 1.87
N THR A 5 5.20 0.02 2.14
CA THR A 5 6.25 0.49 1.21
C THR A 5 7.22 -0.62 0.83
N SER A 6 7.68 -1.41 1.81
CA SER A 6 8.61 -2.52 1.54
C SER A 6 7.98 -3.66 0.75
N TYR A 7 6.66 -3.88 0.88
CA TYR A 7 5.94 -4.83 0.04
C TYR A 7 5.91 -4.37 -1.42
N ILE A 8 5.52 -3.12 -1.68
CA ILE A 8 5.53 -2.55 -3.04
C ILE A 8 6.93 -2.56 -3.63
N GLN A 9 7.94 -2.20 -2.84
CA GLN A 9 9.34 -2.23 -3.23
C GLN A 9 9.74 -3.60 -3.80
N ARG A 10 9.48 -4.69 -3.06
CA ARG A 10 9.81 -6.06 -3.49
C ARG A 10 8.94 -6.55 -4.63
N ARG A 11 7.63 -6.26 -4.59
CA ARG A 11 6.67 -6.75 -5.60
C ARG A 11 6.91 -6.12 -6.97
N LEU A 12 7.34 -4.86 -7.02
CA LEU A 12 7.57 -4.12 -8.27
C LEU A 12 9.05 -3.98 -8.65
N GLY A 13 9.99 -4.40 -7.79
CA GLY A 13 11.43 -4.30 -8.06
C GLY A 13 11.94 -2.86 -8.15
N ILE A 14 11.33 -1.94 -7.40
CA ILE A 14 11.67 -0.51 -7.42
C ILE A 14 12.40 -0.09 -6.14
N GLY A 15 13.07 1.07 -6.17
CA GLY A 15 13.70 1.66 -4.98
C GLY A 15 12.68 2.12 -3.94
N TYR A 16 13.13 2.23 -2.68
CA TYR A 16 12.28 2.59 -1.53
C TYR A 16 11.52 3.91 -1.75
N ASN A 17 12.20 4.97 -2.20
CA ASN A 17 11.58 6.28 -2.43
C ASN A 17 10.42 6.21 -3.43
N ARG A 18 10.60 5.45 -4.52
CA ARG A 18 9.54 5.27 -5.52
C ARG A 18 8.37 4.47 -4.96
N ALA A 19 8.62 3.46 -4.13
CA ALA A 19 7.58 2.73 -3.44
C ALA A 19 6.82 3.61 -2.42
N ALA A 20 7.53 4.50 -1.73
CA ALA A 20 6.93 5.43 -0.76
C ALA A 20 6.00 6.42 -1.47
N SER A 21 6.44 7.02 -2.57
CA SER A 21 5.59 7.93 -3.38
C SER A 21 4.34 7.25 -3.92
N ILE A 22 4.43 5.96 -4.28
CA ILE A 22 3.25 5.19 -4.70
C ILE A 22 2.28 5.01 -3.53
N ILE A 23 2.77 4.63 -2.35
CA ILE A 23 1.94 4.47 -1.14
C ILE A 23 1.27 5.77 -0.71
N GLU A 24 1.96 6.90 -0.78
CA GLU A 24 1.39 8.23 -0.50
C GLU A 24 0.29 8.59 -1.50
N LYS A 25 0.51 8.33 -2.79
CA LYS A 25 -0.51 8.54 -3.82
C LYS A 25 -1.73 7.67 -3.57
N MET A 26 -1.54 6.39 -3.22
CA MET A 26 -2.64 5.48 -2.89
C MET A 26 -3.45 5.97 -1.68
N GLU A 27 -2.81 6.54 -0.66
CA GLU A 27 -3.51 7.11 0.49
C GLU A 27 -4.30 8.36 0.11
N LYS A 28 -3.68 9.26 -0.68
CA LYS A 28 -4.35 10.47 -1.20
C LYS A 28 -5.57 10.14 -2.06
N GLU A 29 -5.52 9.04 -2.80
CA GLU A 29 -6.63 8.54 -3.63
C GLU A 29 -7.65 7.72 -2.83
N GLY A 30 -7.45 7.52 -1.53
CA GLY A 30 -8.36 6.75 -0.68
C GLY A 30 -8.32 5.24 -0.92
N ILE A 31 -7.27 4.74 -1.58
CA ILE A 31 -7.07 3.30 -1.85
C ILE A 31 -6.55 2.59 -0.59
N VAL A 32 -5.71 3.27 0.19
CA VAL A 32 -5.20 2.77 1.48
C VAL A 32 -5.41 3.78 2.59
N GLY A 33 -5.58 3.29 3.81
CA GLY A 33 -5.68 4.09 5.01
C GLY A 33 -4.32 4.58 5.53
N PRO A 34 -4.33 5.32 6.66
CA PRO A 34 -3.12 5.84 7.28
C PRO A 34 -2.17 4.73 7.72
N ALA A 35 -0.88 5.08 7.81
CA ALA A 35 0.13 4.17 8.34
C ALA A 35 -0.09 3.90 9.83
N ASN A 36 -0.01 2.64 10.23
CA ASN A 36 0.08 2.26 11.64
C ASN A 36 1.52 2.34 12.16
N HIS A 37 1.70 2.03 13.45
CA HIS A 37 3.00 2.01 14.13
C HIS A 37 4.08 1.14 13.45
N ALA A 38 3.69 0.17 12.62
CA ALA A 38 4.60 -0.71 11.89
C ALA A 38 4.79 -0.30 10.42
N GLY A 39 4.28 0.87 10.01
CA GLY A 39 4.31 1.34 8.62
C GLY A 39 3.43 0.54 7.66
N LYS A 40 2.49 -0.25 8.18
CA LYS A 40 1.48 -0.96 7.37
C LYS A 40 0.24 -0.08 7.24
N ARG A 41 -0.43 -0.20 6.10
CA ARG A 41 -1.66 0.52 5.75
C ARG A 41 -2.76 -0.47 5.43
N GLU A 42 -3.97 -0.15 5.86
CA GLU A 42 -5.17 -0.91 5.52
C GLU A 42 -5.58 -0.62 4.08
N ILE A 43 -6.06 -1.63 3.34
CA ILE A 43 -6.61 -1.42 1.99
C ILE A 43 -8.09 -1.12 2.14
N LEU A 44 -8.53 0.00 1.57
CA LEU A 44 -9.91 0.51 1.72
C LEU A 44 -10.82 0.13 0.54
N VAL A 45 -10.23 -0.32 -0.57
CA VAL A 45 -10.97 -0.76 -1.76
C VAL A 45 -11.14 -2.28 -1.76
N PRO A 46 -12.27 -2.80 -2.31
CA PRO A 46 -12.44 -4.23 -2.51
C PRO A 46 -11.32 -4.80 -3.39
N THR A 47 -10.76 -5.93 -2.97
CA THR A 47 -9.74 -6.68 -3.70
C THR A 47 -10.35 -7.94 -4.31
N GLU A 48 -9.61 -8.60 -5.22
CA GLU A 48 -10.05 -9.90 -5.76
C GLU A 48 -10.15 -10.98 -4.68
N GLU A 49 -9.44 -10.85 -3.55
CA GLU A 49 -9.57 -11.75 -2.39
C GLU A 49 -10.92 -11.60 -1.70
N ASP A 50 -11.54 -10.41 -1.75
CA ASP A 50 -12.82 -10.13 -1.10
C ASP A 50 -14.03 -10.60 -1.94
N LYS A 51 -13.79 -11.06 -3.17
CA LYS A 51 -14.83 -11.56 -4.10
C LYS A 51 -15.10 -13.06 -3.97
N PHE A 52 -14.36 -13.77 -3.12
CA PHE A 52 -14.47 -15.20 -2.85
C PHE A 52 -14.67 -15.47 -1.36
#